data_AF-A0A2S6QK51-F1
#
_entry.id   AF-A0A2S6QK51-F1
#
_cell.length_a   1.000
_cell.length_b   1.000
_cell.length_c   1.000
_cell.angle_alpha   90.00
_cell.angle_beta   90.00
_cell.angle_gamma   90.00
#
_symmetry.space_group_name_H-M   'P 1'
#
loop_
_entity.id
_entity.type
_entity.pdbx_description
1 polymer ?
#
loop_
_entity_poly.entity_id
_entity_poly.type
_entity_poly.pdbx_seq_one_letter_code
_entity_poly.pdbx_strand_id
1 'polypeptide(L)' 'LKVKFLVCEMGLRAAGFSVDMLRDDVPVEQGGLVTFLADADANGNMLFI' A
#
# COMPACT_ATOMS: atom_id res chain seq x y z
N LEU A 1 16.78 -6.34 3.71
CA LEU A 1 15.51 -6.80 3.13
C LEU A 1 14.97 -5.66 2.27
N LYS A 2 14.56 -5.92 1.02
CA LYS A 2 13.94 -4.89 0.16
C LYS A 2 12.43 -5.00 0.35
N VAL A 3 11.84 -4.08 1.12
CA VAL A 3 10.40 -4.05 1.43
C VAL A 3 9.78 -2.85 0.74
N LYS A 4 8.60 -3.03 0.16
CA LYS A 4 7.81 -1.97 -0.47
C LYS A 4 6.53 -1.78 0.33
N PHE A 5 6.20 -0.53 0.64
CA PHE A 5 4.97 -0.17 1.31
C PHE A 5 4.00 0.43 0.30
N LEU A 6 2.81 -0.15 0.20
CA LEU A 6 1.73 0.36 -0.62
C LEU A 6 0.58 0.79 0.29
N VAL A 7 0.01 1.96 0.03
CA VAL A 7 -1.17 2.47 0.74
C VAL A 7 -2.35 2.54 -0.21
N CYS A 8 -3.52 2.09 0.26
CA CYS A 8 -4.76 2.14 -0.50
C CYS A 8 -5.30 3.57 -0.55
N GLU A 9 -5.37 4.17 -1.74
CA GLU A 9 -5.88 5.54 -1.92
C GLU A 9 -7.32 5.68 -1.40
N MET A 10 -8.20 4.73 -1.76
CA MET A 10 -9.58 4.71 -1.28
C MET A 10 -9.67 4.46 0.23
N GLY A 11 -8.73 3.69 0.79
CA GLY A 11 -8.63 3.45 2.23
C GLY A 11 -8.32 4.72 3.01
N LEU A 12 -7.36 5.53 2.53
CA LEU A 12 -7.04 6.83 3.12
C LEU A 12 -8.25 7.77 3.08
N ARG A 13 -8.91 7.87 1.92
CA ARG A 13 -10.11 8.71 1.76
C ARG A 13 -11.24 8.27 2.70
N ALA A 14 -11.52 6.97 2.79
CA ALA A 14 -12.55 6.43 3.67
C ALA A 14 -12.25 6.68 5.16
N ALA A 15 -10.98 6.69 5.54
CA ALA A 15 -10.53 6.97 6.89
C ALA A 15 -10.35 8.48 7.18
N GLY A 16 -10.54 9.36 6.19
CA GLY A 16 -10.37 10.81 6.35
C GLY A 16 -8.91 11.27 6.46
N PHE A 17 -7.96 10.45 6.01
CA PHE A 17 -6.53 10.79 5.99
C PHE A 17 -6.09 11.33 4.64
N SER A 18 -5.17 12.29 4.67
CA SER A 18 -4.38 12.69 3.51
C SER A 18 -2.97 12.10 3.59
N VAL A 19 -2.30 12.08 2.44
CA VAL A 19 -1.00 11.40 2.29
C VAL A 19 0.10 12.07 3.12
N ASP A 20 0.03 13.37 3.32
CA ASP A 20 0.92 14.17 4.17
C ASP A 20 0.77 13.86 5.67
N MET A 21 -0.29 13.15 6.07
CA MET A 21 -0.44 12.65 7.45
C MET A 21 0.30 11.32 7.68
N LEU A 22 0.83 10.71 6.61
CA LEU A 22 1.65 9.50 6.73
C LEU A 22 3.04 9.85 7.24
N ARG A 23 3.72 8.84 7.79
CA ARG A 23 5.10 8.96 8.23
C ARG A 23 6.02 9.36 7.08
N ASP A 24 6.82 10.40 7.28
CA ASP A 24 7.79 10.93 6.33
C ASP A 24 9.07 10.07 6.22
N ASP A 25 9.34 9.27 7.25
CA ASP A 25 10.48 8.34 7.30
C ASP A 25 10.23 6.99 6.59
N VAL A 26 9.02 6.76 6.07
CA VAL A 26 8.65 5.54 5.36
C VAL A 26 8.29 5.87 3.90
N PRO A 27 9.03 5.34 2.90
CA PRO A 27 8.68 5.54 1.50
C PRO A 27 7.43 4.70 1.17
N VAL A 28 6.30 5.37 1.03
CA VAL A 28 5.00 4.78 0.71
C VAL A 28 4.59 5.12 -0.72
N GLU A 29 4.15 4.12 -1.46
CA GLU A 29 3.53 4.29 -2.78
C GLU A 29 2.01 4.22 -2.65
N GLN A 30 1.30 5.06 -3.40
CA GLN A 30 -0.16 5.02 -3.44
C GLN A 30 -0.63 4.06 -4.55
N GLY A 31 -1.64 3.26 -4.25
CA GLY A 31 -2.25 2.37 -5.22
C GLY A 31 -3.62 1.87 -4.78
N GLY A 32 -4.21 1.02 -5.61
CA GLY A 32 -5.45 0.31 -5.29
C GLY A 32 -5.22 -1.20 -5.16
N LEU A 33 -6.32 -1.93 -4.97
CA LEU A 33 -6.30 -3.39 -4.94
C LEU A 33 -5.67 -3.98 -6.21
N VAL A 34 -6.01 -3.45 -7.38
CA VAL A 34 -5.45 -3.92 -8.66
C VAL A 34 -3.94 -3.69 -8.74
N THR A 35 -3.45 -2.56 -8.22
CA THR A 35 -2.00 -2.27 -8.14
C THR A 35 -1.30 -3.30 -7.27
N PHE A 36 -1.86 -3.61 -6.10
CA PHE A 36 -1.34 -4.64 -5.21
C PHE A 36 -1.28 -6.02 -5.88
N LEU A 37 -2.38 -6.45 -6.52
CA LEU A 37 -2.46 -7.74 -7.19
C LEU A 37 -1.52 -7.83 -8.40
N ALA A 38 -1.30 -6.74 -9.12
CA ALA A 38 -0.37 -6.70 -10.25
C ALA A 38 1.11 -6.73 -9.82
N ASP A 39 1.43 -6.21 -8.63
CA ASP A 39 2.78 -6.16 -8.07
C ASP A 39 3.13 -7.44 -7.28
N ALA A 40 2.13 -8.24 -6.92
CA ALA A 40 2.31 -9.51 -6.22
C ALA A 40 3.06 -10.53 -7.10
N ASP A 41 4.05 -11.21 -6.50
CA ASP A 41 4.78 -12.29 -7.17
C ASP A 41 3.83 -13.45 -7.49
N ALA A 42 3.93 -14.01 -8.70
CA ALA A 42 3.14 -15.16 -9.14
C ALA A 42 3.31 -16.39 -8.25
N ASN A 43 4.46 -16.54 -7.59
CA ASN A 43 4.75 -17.59 -6.62
C ASN A 43 4.76 -17.08 -5.17
N GLY A 44 4.38 -15.81 -4.97
CA GLY A 44 4.31 -15.19 -3.66
C GLY A 44 3.09 -15.67 -2.87
N ASN A 45 3.24 -15.73 -1.54
CA ASN A 45 2.11 -15.98 -0.66
C ASN A 45 1.45 -14.65 -0.29
N MET A 46 0.13 -14.58 -0.45
CA MET A 46 -0.68 -13.47 0.05
C MET A 46 -1.30 -13.85 1.39
N LEU A 47 -1.15 -12.97 2.37
CA LEU A 47 -1.77 -13.09 3.68
C LEU A 47 -2.60 -11.83 3.93
N PHE A 48 -3.85 -12.02 4.37
CA PHE A 48 -4.71 -10.95 4.86
C PHE A 48 -4.76 -11.04 6.38
N ILE A 49 -4.48 -9.92 7.06
CA ILE A 49 -4.43 -9.78 8.52
C ILE A 49 -5.44 -8.72 8.94
#